data_AF-A0A179BB76-F1
#
_entry.id   AF-A0A179BB76-F1
#
_cell.length_a   1.000
_cell.length_b   1.000
_cell.length_c   1.000
_cell.angle_alpha   90.00
_cell.angle_beta   90.00
_cell.angle_gamma   90.00
#
_symmetry.space_group_name_H-M   'P 1'
#
loop_
_entity.id
_entity.type
_entity.pdbx_description
1 polymer ?
#
loop_
_entity_poly.entity_id
_entity_poly.type
_entity_poly.pdbx_seq_one_letter_code
_entity_poly.pdbx_strand_id
1 'polypeptide(L)'
;MGLVLPKQFPPFTIRFAAATVVLVTRERLNTLQEEDAQTAFTSIGYGTLNFDTDPAWDSETDAFREPGRQGDLDLLPSRRLPTCVGASLRSLLEEDEDFWIDNRNQVLASPHTDPNSLLPVTWTSSKGLSCFVEATALHPENIRTYLSIYDTVHLALPIAEQFQFTCEAMGVTPMELRKLVEMGRLKIVLPQPLDRYRPDWLSEVADNAPHGLLFSRRLAAATIADARRRIPLLYPPLGPADRYLLLHTLLTNSQKLVKADKEGQFVASLKYLSSTWAQTEWLVQSRGAMGTTAFGVGGLSAMLFEHLTGRDLRLELWGAGLKVSWAAALGSHAFPYKSDGHDYDETALCDFVASVYSPIQNLKISTVPPLALTAIADILAINNNVPVIDFAEGFSTATISRLRKFILNISKESSDAESLESAIRSFNREVRHYENRADRLQRVDIVGLLAGVAVASGVVVNPDIARMAPLAAPILGFLLGIAIDEAPRRYEGAGAIVDFLNSVLTCRNNPDAVLIARARKDVAALKP
;
A
#
# COMPACT_ATOMS: atom_id res chain seq x y z
N MET A 1 22.90 -9.48 4.43
CA MET A 1 23.54 -10.74 4.89
C MET A 1 22.57 -11.63 5.67
N GLY A 2 21.88 -11.15 6.70
CA GLY A 2 21.00 -12.00 7.54
C GLY A 2 19.84 -12.73 6.86
N LEU A 3 19.39 -12.26 5.69
CA LEU A 3 18.40 -12.98 4.88
C LEU A 3 19.05 -14.03 3.95
N VAL A 4 20.28 -13.80 3.50
CA VAL A 4 20.94 -14.63 2.45
C VAL A 4 21.65 -15.83 3.06
N LEU A 5 22.04 -15.75 4.33
CA LEU A 5 22.70 -16.84 5.03
C LEU A 5 21.73 -17.99 5.34
N PRO A 6 22.20 -19.25 5.34
CA PRO A 6 21.40 -20.39 5.75
C PRO A 6 20.71 -20.17 7.11
N LYS A 7 19.52 -20.74 7.29
CA LYS A 7 18.74 -20.61 8.54
C LYS A 7 19.46 -21.22 9.74
N GLN A 8 20.23 -22.29 9.51
CA GLN A 8 21.05 -22.96 10.53
C GLN A 8 22.39 -22.25 10.79
N PHE A 9 22.66 -21.15 10.08
CA PHE A 9 23.89 -20.39 10.28
C PHE A 9 23.92 -19.82 11.71
N PRO A 10 25.05 -19.94 12.44
CA PRO A 10 25.14 -19.47 13.81
C PRO A 10 24.74 -17.98 13.94
N PRO A 11 24.14 -17.57 15.08
CA PRO A 11 23.91 -16.16 15.33
C PRO A 11 25.20 -15.36 15.16
N PHE A 12 25.10 -14.19 14.53
CA PHE A 12 26.24 -13.33 14.25
C PHE A 12 25.88 -11.85 14.37
N THR A 13 26.90 -11.01 14.55
CA THR A 13 26.83 -9.56 14.38
C THR A 13 27.89 -9.09 13.38
N ILE A 14 27.74 -7.86 12.86
CA ILE A 14 28.69 -7.26 11.92
C ILE A 14 29.33 -6.05 12.59
N ARG A 15 30.67 -6.04 12.65
CA ARG A 15 31.46 -4.89 13.11
C ARG A 15 32.19 -4.26 11.94
N PHE A 16 32.22 -2.93 11.90
CA PHE A 16 32.99 -2.17 10.93
C PHE A 16 34.30 -1.73 11.57
N ALA A 17 35.43 -2.20 11.05
CA ALA A 17 36.76 -1.85 11.56
C ALA A 17 37.64 -1.37 10.39
N ALA A 18 38.01 -0.08 10.39
CA ALA A 18 38.99 0.52 9.48
C ALA A 18 38.85 0.07 8.00
N ALA A 19 37.64 0.21 7.44
CA ALA A 19 37.26 -0.18 6.06
C ALA A 19 37.15 -1.70 5.78
N THR A 20 37.23 -2.54 6.81
CA THR A 20 36.92 -3.98 6.72
C THR A 20 35.63 -4.29 7.46
N VAL A 21 34.88 -5.26 6.93
CA VAL A 21 33.66 -5.79 7.53
C VAL A 21 34.03 -7.09 8.23
N VAL A 22 33.74 -7.18 9.53
CA VAL A 22 34.04 -8.34 10.37
C VAL A 22 32.73 -8.98 10.81
N LEU A 23 32.53 -10.25 10.45
CA LEU A 23 31.46 -11.09 10.98
C LEU A 23 31.93 -11.69 12.31
N VAL A 24 31.21 -11.39 13.37
CA VAL A 24 31.51 -11.87 14.73
C VAL A 24 30.47 -12.91 15.13
N THR A 25 30.93 -14.07 15.56
CA THR A 25 30.10 -15.16 16.11
C THR A 25 30.56 -15.53 17.52
N ARG A 26 29.67 -16.16 18.29
CA ARG A 26 30.01 -16.64 19.64
C ARG A 26 31.03 -17.79 19.60
N GLU A 27 30.89 -18.66 18.61
CA GLU A 27 31.75 -19.81 18.39
C GLU A 27 32.46 -19.69 17.05
N ARG A 28 33.62 -20.33 16.92
CA ARG A 28 34.39 -20.33 15.69
C ARG A 28 33.61 -21.04 14.58
N LEU A 29 33.47 -20.37 13.44
CA LEU A 29 32.85 -20.95 12.25
C LEU A 29 33.71 -22.08 11.68
N ASN A 30 33.06 -23.08 11.11
CA ASN A 30 33.74 -24.09 10.29
C ASN A 30 33.95 -23.58 8.86
N THR A 31 34.79 -24.27 8.07
CA THR A 31 35.15 -23.85 6.71
C THR A 31 33.93 -23.66 5.81
N LEU A 32 32.94 -24.55 5.89
CA LEU A 32 31.71 -24.45 5.09
C LEU A 32 30.90 -23.18 5.46
N GLN A 33 30.81 -22.87 6.75
CA GLN A 33 30.13 -21.66 7.23
C GLN A 33 30.87 -20.39 6.80
N GLU A 34 32.21 -20.37 6.86
CA GLU A 34 33.00 -19.26 6.35
C GLU A 34 32.79 -19.07 4.83
N GLU A 35 32.76 -20.15 4.05
CA GLU A 35 32.47 -20.12 2.61
C GLU A 35 31.05 -19.62 2.30
N ASP A 36 30.04 -20.10 3.03
CA ASP A 36 28.64 -19.65 2.90
C ASP A 36 28.53 -18.14 3.19
N ALA A 37 29.18 -17.67 4.25
CA ALA A 37 29.16 -16.27 4.64
C ALA A 37 29.89 -15.37 3.66
N GLN A 38 31.06 -15.80 3.17
CA GLN A 38 31.80 -15.08 2.15
C GLN A 38 31.01 -15.03 0.84
N THR A 39 30.36 -16.13 0.42
CA THR A 39 29.51 -16.18 -0.77
C THR A 39 28.31 -15.22 -0.63
N ALA A 40 27.63 -15.25 0.52
CA ALA A 40 26.53 -14.35 0.80
C ALA A 40 26.98 -12.88 0.79
N PHE A 41 28.16 -12.57 1.32
CA PHE A 41 28.73 -11.22 1.36
C PHE A 41 29.17 -10.72 -0.02
N THR A 42 29.71 -11.60 -0.86
CA THR A 42 30.04 -11.26 -2.26
C THR A 42 28.78 -11.08 -3.11
N SER A 43 27.73 -11.88 -2.87
CA SER A 43 26.46 -11.75 -3.60
C SER A 43 25.76 -10.40 -3.43
N ILE A 44 26.04 -9.69 -2.32
CA ILE A 44 25.51 -8.35 -2.03
C ILE A 44 26.46 -7.23 -2.49
N GLY A 45 27.53 -7.55 -3.23
CA GLY A 45 28.41 -6.57 -3.88
C GLY A 45 29.63 -6.12 -3.07
N TYR A 46 29.98 -6.82 -1.98
CA TYR A 46 31.17 -6.50 -1.18
C TYR A 46 32.31 -7.52 -1.39
N GLY A 47 33.55 -7.07 -1.22
CA GLY A 47 34.75 -7.87 -1.51
C GLY A 47 35.06 -8.91 -0.43
N THR A 48 35.75 -8.50 0.63
CA THR A 48 36.32 -9.41 1.63
C THR A 48 35.58 -9.31 2.95
N LEU A 49 35.19 -10.46 3.50
CA LEU A 49 34.62 -10.59 4.83
C LEU A 49 35.66 -11.20 5.77
N ASN A 50 35.92 -10.53 6.89
CA ASN A 50 36.75 -11.09 7.95
C ASN A 50 35.88 -11.80 8.99
N PHE A 51 36.44 -12.78 9.68
CA PHE A 51 35.76 -13.53 10.73
C PHE A 51 36.45 -13.32 12.07
N ASP A 52 35.64 -13.13 13.12
CA ASP A 52 36.12 -13.02 14.50
C ASP A 52 35.20 -13.80 15.44
N THR A 53 35.73 -14.19 16.60
CA THR A 53 34.99 -14.95 17.61
C THR A 53 34.98 -14.20 18.92
N ASP A 54 33.78 -13.89 19.42
CA ASP A 54 33.58 -13.23 20.69
C ASP A 54 32.71 -14.11 21.59
N PRO A 55 33.31 -14.94 22.48
CA PRO A 55 32.56 -15.85 23.34
C PRO A 55 31.61 -15.14 24.32
N ALA A 56 31.83 -13.85 24.57
CA ALA A 56 30.98 -13.03 25.43
C ALA A 56 29.80 -12.40 24.68
N TRP A 57 29.79 -12.47 23.35
CA TRP A 57 28.70 -11.95 22.53
C TRP A 57 27.47 -12.87 22.58
N ASP A 58 26.29 -12.25 22.73
CA ASP A 58 25.00 -12.92 22.77
C ASP A 58 23.99 -12.17 21.89
N SER A 59 23.39 -12.87 20.94
CA SER A 59 22.38 -12.35 20.02
C SER A 59 21.11 -11.84 20.70
N GLU A 60 20.77 -12.33 21.90
CA GLU A 60 19.59 -11.87 22.64
C GLU A 60 19.82 -10.49 23.27
N THR A 61 21.06 -10.18 23.64
CA THR A 61 21.43 -8.89 24.26
C THR A 61 21.95 -7.88 23.24
N ASP A 62 22.46 -8.36 22.11
CA ASP A 62 22.91 -7.54 20.98
C ASP A 62 21.71 -6.94 20.26
N ALA A 63 21.41 -5.67 20.57
CA ALA A 63 20.31 -4.95 19.96
C ALA A 63 20.54 -4.84 18.44
N PHE A 64 19.62 -5.41 17.66
CA PHE A 64 19.63 -5.26 16.20
C PHE A 64 19.50 -3.78 15.77
N ARG A 65 18.81 -2.98 16.61
CA ARG A 65 18.60 -1.55 16.40
C ARG A 65 19.36 -0.74 17.45
N GLU A 66 19.71 0.49 17.10
CA GLU A 66 20.33 1.41 18.03
C GLU A 66 19.39 1.71 19.21
N PRO A 67 19.82 1.46 20.47
CA PRO A 67 19.03 1.78 21.64
C PRO A 67 18.70 3.28 21.70
N GLY A 68 17.44 3.63 21.93
CA GLY A 68 16.99 5.02 22.07
C GLY A 68 16.58 5.71 20.75
N ARG A 69 16.75 5.06 19.59
CA ARG A 69 16.21 5.57 18.33
C ARG A 69 14.71 5.30 18.25
N GLN A 70 13.90 6.34 18.44
CA GLN A 70 12.44 6.22 18.34
C GLN A 70 11.99 6.02 16.89
N GLY A 71 11.00 5.15 16.68
CA GLY A 71 10.31 5.01 15.39
C GLY A 71 11.13 4.30 14.31
N ASP A 72 12.04 3.41 14.69
CA ASP A 72 12.75 2.56 13.73
C ASP A 72 11.77 1.62 13.00
N LEU A 73 11.91 1.56 11.67
CA LEU A 73 11.05 0.80 10.76
C LEU A 73 11.82 -0.34 10.08
N ASP A 74 13.09 -0.56 10.43
CA ASP A 74 13.90 -1.60 9.84
C ASP A 74 13.40 -2.98 10.31
N LEU A 75 13.02 -3.81 9.35
CA LEU A 75 12.44 -5.14 9.54
C LEU A 75 13.42 -6.04 10.27
N LEU A 76 12.99 -6.53 11.42
CA LEU A 76 13.73 -7.52 12.19
C LEU A 76 13.75 -8.85 11.42
N PRO A 77 14.92 -9.47 11.20
CA PRO A 77 14.98 -10.81 10.66
C PRO A 77 14.32 -11.83 11.60
N SER A 78 13.67 -12.85 11.06
CA SER A 78 13.07 -13.97 11.81
C SER A 78 14.00 -14.57 12.87
N ARG A 79 15.28 -14.77 12.53
CA ARG A 79 16.33 -15.29 13.43
C ARG A 79 16.69 -14.37 14.61
N ARG A 80 16.27 -13.10 14.57
CA ARG A 80 16.47 -12.11 15.64
C ARG A 80 15.19 -11.88 16.45
N LEU A 81 14.09 -12.56 16.12
CA LEU A 81 12.86 -12.46 16.91
C LEU A 81 13.05 -13.05 18.32
N PRO A 82 12.46 -12.41 19.35
CA PRO A 82 12.45 -12.96 20.70
C PRO A 82 11.85 -14.37 20.75
N THR A 83 12.27 -15.16 21.75
CA THR A 83 11.77 -16.52 21.99
C THR A 83 10.27 -16.55 22.35
N CYS A 84 9.71 -15.45 22.87
CA CYS A 84 8.29 -15.33 23.18
C CYS A 84 7.38 -15.28 21.93
N VAL A 85 7.95 -15.10 20.74
CA VAL A 85 7.20 -15.19 19.48
C VAL A 85 6.94 -16.66 19.15
N GLY A 86 5.66 -17.00 18.95
CA GLY A 86 5.21 -18.36 18.64
C GLY A 86 5.83 -18.92 17.36
N ALA A 87 5.98 -20.24 17.31
CA ALA A 87 6.63 -20.94 16.21
C ALA A 87 5.94 -20.69 14.86
N SER A 88 4.60 -20.71 14.82
CA SER A 88 3.82 -20.46 13.60
C SER A 88 4.04 -19.04 13.08
N LEU A 89 4.02 -18.03 13.96
CA LEU A 89 4.28 -16.65 13.57
C LEU A 89 5.71 -16.44 13.05
N ARG A 90 6.70 -17.09 13.68
CA ARG A 90 8.08 -17.08 13.19
C ARG A 90 8.18 -17.72 11.80
N SER A 91 7.55 -18.88 11.59
CA SER A 91 7.52 -19.57 10.29
C SER A 91 6.92 -18.69 9.19
N LEU A 92 5.82 -17.99 9.47
CA LEU A 92 5.20 -17.10 8.48
C LEU A 92 6.08 -15.90 8.13
N LEU A 93 6.82 -15.34 9.09
CA LEU A 93 7.79 -14.28 8.80
C LEU A 93 8.96 -14.81 7.96
N GLU A 94 9.45 -16.01 8.26
CA GLU A 94 10.46 -16.68 7.44
C GLU A 94 9.98 -16.88 6.00
N GLU A 95 8.72 -17.29 5.79
CA GLU A 95 8.15 -17.43 4.45
C GLU A 95 8.07 -16.09 3.68
N ASP A 96 7.85 -14.97 4.38
CA ASP A 96 7.90 -13.62 3.78
C ASP A 96 9.34 -13.19 3.41
N GLU A 97 10.32 -13.61 4.21
CA GLU A 97 11.75 -13.42 3.95
C GLU A 97 12.22 -14.23 2.74
N ASP A 98 11.92 -15.53 2.72
CA ASP A 98 12.24 -16.45 1.63
C ASP A 98 11.59 -15.97 0.32
N PHE A 99 10.30 -15.59 0.38
CA PHE A 99 9.60 -14.98 -0.76
C PHE A 99 10.36 -13.78 -1.33
N TRP A 100 10.81 -12.86 -0.49
CA TRP A 100 11.50 -11.67 -0.96
C TRP A 100 12.84 -12.01 -1.61
N ILE A 101 13.61 -12.94 -1.04
CA ILE A 101 14.88 -13.38 -1.63
C ILE A 101 14.64 -13.94 -3.03
N ASP A 102 13.63 -14.78 -3.19
CA ASP A 102 13.30 -15.46 -4.44
C ASP A 102 12.74 -14.50 -5.50
N ASN A 103 11.97 -13.49 -5.08
CA ASN A 103 11.20 -12.64 -5.99
C ASN A 103 11.78 -11.23 -6.18
N ARG A 104 12.77 -10.77 -5.40
CA ARG A 104 13.26 -9.38 -5.47
C ARG A 104 13.70 -8.95 -6.88
N ASN A 105 14.33 -9.85 -7.63
CA ASN A 105 14.77 -9.56 -9.00
C ASN A 105 13.56 -9.41 -9.94
N GLN A 106 12.55 -10.26 -9.80
CA GLN A 106 11.29 -10.12 -10.54
C GLN A 106 10.56 -8.82 -10.14
N VAL A 107 10.56 -8.46 -8.86
CA VAL A 107 9.90 -7.26 -8.36
C VAL A 107 10.62 -6.00 -8.84
N LEU A 108 11.96 -5.94 -8.82
CA LEU A 108 12.72 -4.72 -9.07
C LEU A 108 13.23 -4.56 -10.51
N ALA A 109 13.43 -5.66 -11.23
CA ALA A 109 14.05 -5.66 -12.56
C ALA A 109 13.18 -6.23 -13.68
N SER A 110 12.01 -6.83 -13.39
CA SER A 110 11.08 -7.24 -14.45
C SER A 110 10.14 -6.10 -14.86
N PRO A 111 9.96 -5.83 -16.17
CA PRO A 111 9.01 -4.83 -16.65
C PRO A 111 7.55 -5.24 -16.43
N HIS A 112 7.28 -6.55 -16.40
CA HIS A 112 5.93 -7.09 -16.25
C HIS A 112 5.89 -8.06 -15.09
N THR A 113 5.20 -7.63 -14.03
CA THR A 113 4.93 -8.45 -12.86
C THR A 113 3.47 -8.21 -12.47
N ASP A 114 2.68 -9.28 -12.45
CA ASP A 114 1.30 -9.21 -11.99
C ASP A 114 1.28 -9.06 -10.46
N PRO A 115 0.70 -7.99 -9.90
CA PRO A 115 0.62 -7.81 -8.45
C PRO A 115 -0.05 -9.00 -7.75
N ASN A 116 -1.04 -9.64 -8.38
CA ASN A 116 -1.73 -10.77 -7.79
C ASN A 116 -0.82 -12.00 -7.64
N SER A 117 0.12 -12.20 -8.57
CA SER A 117 1.08 -13.31 -8.49
C SER A 117 2.02 -13.23 -7.28
N LEU A 118 2.16 -12.04 -6.69
CA LEU A 118 3.03 -11.77 -5.54
C LEU A 118 2.30 -11.93 -4.19
N LEU A 119 0.97 -11.99 -4.22
CA LEU A 119 0.13 -12.14 -3.04
C LEU A 119 -0.23 -13.62 -2.82
N PRO A 120 -0.47 -14.04 -1.56
CA PRO A 120 -0.99 -15.37 -1.29
C PRO A 120 -2.34 -15.60 -1.98
N VAL A 121 -2.65 -16.83 -2.38
CA VAL A 121 -3.89 -17.17 -3.12
C VAL A 121 -5.16 -16.71 -2.39
N THR A 122 -5.17 -16.77 -1.05
CA THR A 122 -6.31 -16.32 -0.25
C THR A 122 -6.56 -14.81 -0.37
N TRP A 123 -5.56 -14.02 -0.76
CA TRP A 123 -5.62 -12.56 -0.93
C TRP A 123 -5.98 -12.09 -2.34
N THR A 124 -5.97 -12.99 -3.33
CA THR A 124 -6.22 -12.65 -4.75
C THR A 124 -7.64 -13.00 -5.23
N SER A 125 -8.44 -13.69 -4.40
CA SER A 125 -9.77 -14.17 -4.80
C SER A 125 -10.77 -13.03 -5.02
N SER A 126 -11.01 -12.69 -6.28
CA SER A 126 -11.88 -11.64 -6.83
C SER A 126 -13.40 -11.83 -6.61
N LYS A 127 -13.81 -12.72 -5.70
CA LYS A 127 -15.23 -13.08 -5.51
C LYS A 127 -16.02 -12.07 -4.66
N GLY A 128 -15.35 -11.20 -3.91
CA GLY A 128 -15.98 -10.28 -2.95
C GLY A 128 -15.42 -8.86 -2.99
N LEU A 129 -16.18 -7.93 -2.42
CA LEU A 129 -15.82 -6.52 -2.26
C LEU A 129 -15.00 -6.35 -0.97
N SER A 130 -13.85 -5.69 -1.05
CA SER A 130 -12.99 -5.45 0.12
C SER A 130 -12.63 -3.97 0.29
N CYS A 131 -12.37 -3.56 1.53
CA CYS A 131 -11.80 -2.25 1.85
C CYS A 131 -10.48 -2.39 2.61
N PHE A 132 -9.65 -1.36 2.52
CA PHE A 132 -8.43 -1.20 3.28
C PHE A 132 -8.61 -0.10 4.30
N VAL A 133 -8.36 -0.45 5.57
CA VAL A 133 -8.42 0.44 6.72
C VAL A 133 -7.04 0.47 7.34
N GLU A 134 -6.47 1.66 7.42
CA GLU A 134 -5.13 1.89 7.95
C GLU A 134 -5.27 2.32 9.41
N ALA A 135 -4.83 1.47 10.33
CA ALA A 135 -4.95 1.73 11.76
C ALA A 135 -3.58 1.77 12.48
N THR A 136 -2.45 1.88 11.76
CA THR A 136 -1.13 1.90 12.40
C THR A 136 -0.91 3.13 13.28
N ALA A 137 -1.50 4.28 12.90
CA ALA A 137 -1.34 5.54 13.62
C ALA A 137 -2.66 6.28 13.92
N LEU A 138 -3.65 6.16 13.02
CA LEU A 138 -4.96 6.81 13.14
C LEU A 138 -6.04 5.80 13.51
N HIS A 139 -7.13 6.28 14.09
CA HIS A 139 -8.13 5.41 14.68
C HIS A 139 -9.26 5.11 13.70
N PRO A 140 -9.56 3.84 13.41
CA PRO A 140 -10.65 3.50 12.52
C PRO A 140 -12.01 3.75 13.17
N GLU A 141 -13.04 3.90 12.33
CA GLU A 141 -14.44 3.83 12.77
C GLU A 141 -14.85 2.42 13.22
N ASN A 142 -16.07 2.30 13.75
CA ASN A 142 -16.68 1.03 14.14
C ASN A 142 -16.61 0.01 13.00
N ILE A 143 -16.15 -1.21 13.29
CA ILE A 143 -15.91 -2.23 12.27
C ILE A 143 -17.18 -2.64 11.51
N ARG A 144 -18.35 -2.48 12.14
CA ARG A 144 -19.65 -2.79 11.54
C ARG A 144 -19.99 -1.85 10.39
N THR A 145 -19.47 -0.61 10.40
CA THR A 145 -19.59 0.32 9.29
C THR A 145 -19.00 -0.29 8.03
N TYR A 146 -17.81 -0.89 8.13
CA TYR A 146 -17.16 -1.56 7.01
C TYR A 146 -17.88 -2.86 6.64
N LEU A 147 -18.14 -3.73 7.62
CA LEU A 147 -18.73 -5.06 7.38
C LEU A 147 -20.18 -5.00 6.82
N SER A 148 -20.86 -3.87 6.99
CA SER A 148 -22.16 -3.60 6.34
C SER A 148 -22.06 -3.59 4.81
N ILE A 149 -20.92 -3.16 4.28
CA ILE A 149 -20.72 -2.90 2.84
C ILE A 149 -19.75 -3.91 2.23
N TYR A 150 -18.71 -4.29 2.96
CA TYR A 150 -17.60 -5.10 2.47
C TYR A 150 -17.70 -6.55 2.95
N ASP A 151 -17.28 -7.49 2.10
CA ASP A 151 -17.15 -8.90 2.46
C ASP A 151 -15.97 -9.09 3.43
N THR A 152 -14.85 -8.43 3.11
CA THR A 152 -13.61 -8.51 3.87
C THR A 152 -13.03 -7.12 4.11
N VAL A 153 -12.58 -6.89 5.34
CA VAL A 153 -11.79 -5.71 5.71
C VAL A 153 -10.32 -6.10 5.75
N HIS A 154 -9.47 -5.41 5.01
CA HIS A 154 -8.02 -5.48 5.14
C HIS A 154 -7.58 -4.39 6.14
N LEU A 155 -7.12 -4.80 7.32
CA LEU A 155 -6.75 -3.88 8.40
C LEU A 155 -5.23 -3.84 8.53
N ALA A 156 -4.62 -2.67 8.30
CA ALA A 156 -3.25 -2.43 8.75
C ALA A 156 -3.26 -2.38 10.28
N LEU A 157 -2.64 -3.38 10.92
CA LEU A 157 -2.77 -3.55 12.36
C LEU A 157 -2.18 -2.34 13.10
N PRO A 158 -2.83 -1.85 14.18
CA PRO A 158 -2.22 -0.87 15.08
C PRO A 158 -0.95 -1.42 15.73
N ILE A 159 0.00 -0.52 15.98
CA ILE A 159 1.15 -0.83 16.86
C ILE A 159 0.67 -1.17 18.27
N ALA A 160 1.49 -1.89 19.03
CA ALA A 160 1.12 -2.47 20.32
C ALA A 160 0.51 -1.43 21.29
N GLU A 161 1.06 -0.22 21.31
CA GLU A 161 0.61 0.88 22.17
C GLU A 161 -0.80 1.37 21.84
N GLN A 162 -1.23 1.26 20.58
CA GLN A 162 -2.55 1.69 20.12
C GLN A 162 -3.56 0.53 20.00
N PHE A 163 -3.13 -0.71 20.21
CA PHE A 163 -3.95 -1.89 19.94
C PHE A 163 -5.28 -1.89 20.70
N GLN A 164 -5.25 -1.62 22.01
CA GLN A 164 -6.45 -1.61 22.85
C GLN A 164 -7.41 -0.49 22.46
N PHE A 165 -6.87 0.72 22.28
CA PHE A 165 -7.65 1.89 21.85
C PHE A 165 -8.32 1.65 20.49
N THR A 166 -7.61 1.03 19.55
CA THR A 166 -8.13 0.71 18.22
C THR A 166 -9.26 -0.32 18.29
N CYS A 167 -9.16 -1.34 19.16
CA CYS A 167 -10.24 -2.29 19.40
C CYS A 167 -11.50 -1.59 19.92
N GLU A 168 -11.33 -0.65 20.87
CA GLU A 168 -12.43 0.14 21.43
C GLU A 168 -13.09 1.03 20.36
N ALA A 169 -12.31 1.73 19.54
CA ALA A 169 -12.81 2.54 18.43
C ALA A 169 -13.60 1.70 17.39
N MET A 170 -13.11 0.49 17.10
CA MET A 170 -13.80 -0.47 16.24
C MET A 170 -15.03 -1.11 16.90
N GLY A 171 -15.24 -0.91 18.21
CA GLY A 171 -16.35 -1.50 18.97
C GLY A 171 -16.25 -3.02 19.08
N VAL A 172 -15.04 -3.55 19.30
CA VAL A 172 -14.74 -4.98 19.45
C VAL A 172 -13.74 -5.26 20.57
N THR A 173 -13.76 -6.48 21.08
CA THR A 173 -12.70 -7.02 21.95
C THR A 173 -11.57 -7.65 21.12
N PRO A 174 -10.35 -7.82 21.68
CA PRO A 174 -9.27 -8.53 20.99
C PRO A 174 -9.63 -9.96 20.55
N MET A 175 -10.48 -10.64 21.33
CA MET A 175 -10.96 -11.99 21.01
C MET A 175 -11.93 -11.97 19.83
N GLU A 176 -12.87 -11.02 19.79
CA GLU A 176 -13.77 -10.86 18.65
C GLU A 176 -13.00 -10.45 17.39
N LEU A 177 -11.99 -9.60 17.52
CA LEU A 177 -11.12 -9.22 16.40
C LEU A 177 -10.43 -10.45 15.81
N ARG A 178 -9.85 -11.32 16.65
CA ARG A 178 -9.27 -12.61 16.21
C ARG A 178 -10.30 -13.48 15.53
N LYS A 179 -11.51 -13.58 16.10
CA LYS A 179 -12.58 -14.41 15.53
C LYS A 179 -13.01 -13.93 14.14
N LEU A 180 -13.04 -12.62 13.90
CA LEU A 180 -13.30 -12.06 12.57
C LEU A 180 -12.21 -12.44 11.55
N VAL A 181 -10.96 -12.60 11.99
CA VAL A 181 -9.87 -13.12 11.15
C VAL A 181 -10.07 -14.59 10.82
N GLU A 182 -10.41 -15.42 11.82
CA GLU A 182 -10.73 -16.85 11.63
C GLU A 182 -11.89 -17.04 10.65
N MET A 183 -12.88 -16.16 10.67
CA MET A 183 -14.04 -16.17 9.77
C MET A 183 -13.72 -15.64 8.35
N GLY A 184 -12.52 -15.09 8.11
CA GLY A 184 -12.15 -14.47 6.84
C GLY A 184 -12.85 -13.13 6.56
N ARG A 185 -13.52 -12.55 7.56
CA ARG A 185 -14.19 -11.24 7.47
C ARG A 185 -13.23 -10.09 7.73
N LEU A 186 -12.12 -10.38 8.38
CA LEU A 186 -10.99 -9.49 8.58
C LEU A 186 -9.72 -10.18 8.08
N LYS A 187 -8.83 -9.43 7.44
CA LYS A 187 -7.46 -9.85 7.19
C LYS A 187 -6.51 -8.79 7.69
N ILE A 188 -5.40 -9.23 8.24
CA ILE A 188 -4.44 -8.40 8.95
C ILE A 188 -3.24 -8.15 8.06
N VAL A 189 -2.93 -6.88 7.88
CA VAL A 189 -1.76 -6.40 7.15
C VAL A 189 -0.75 -5.89 8.17
N LEU A 190 0.49 -6.37 8.07
CA LEU A 190 1.61 -6.04 8.96
C LEU A 190 2.67 -5.26 8.18
N PRO A 191 2.45 -3.96 7.91
CA PRO A 191 3.39 -3.19 7.10
C PRO A 191 4.70 -2.86 7.84
N GLN A 192 4.70 -2.87 9.18
CA GLN A 192 5.84 -2.50 10.02
C GLN A 192 6.57 -3.72 10.60
N PRO A 193 7.75 -3.56 11.22
CA PRO A 193 8.44 -4.67 11.88
C PRO A 193 7.60 -5.36 12.97
N LEU A 194 7.75 -6.69 13.09
CA LEU A 194 6.89 -7.52 13.92
C LEU A 194 6.94 -7.15 15.41
N ASP A 195 8.10 -6.68 15.88
CA ASP A 195 8.36 -6.27 17.26
C ASP A 195 7.63 -4.96 17.66
N ARG A 196 6.97 -4.28 16.72
CA ARG A 196 6.08 -3.15 16.99
C ARG A 196 4.63 -3.56 17.31
N TYR A 197 4.30 -4.83 17.20
CA TYR A 197 2.95 -5.36 17.45
C TYR A 197 2.90 -6.19 18.73
N ARG A 198 1.68 -6.57 19.15
CA ARG A 198 1.49 -7.50 20.26
C ARG A 198 1.81 -8.94 19.83
N PRO A 199 2.94 -9.53 20.27
CA PRO A 199 3.39 -10.83 19.77
C PRO A 199 2.49 -11.97 20.25
N ASP A 200 1.89 -11.84 21.43
CA ASP A 200 0.98 -12.82 22.00
C ASP A 200 -0.30 -12.96 21.18
N TRP A 201 -0.99 -11.84 20.91
CA TRP A 201 -2.20 -11.84 20.09
C TRP A 201 -1.91 -12.28 18.65
N LEU A 202 -0.81 -11.81 18.05
CA LEU A 202 -0.43 -12.23 16.69
C LEU A 202 -0.06 -13.71 16.60
N SER A 203 0.56 -14.27 17.64
CA SER A 203 0.88 -15.70 17.66
C SER A 203 -0.40 -16.54 17.67
N GLU A 204 -1.40 -16.14 18.46
CA GLU A 204 -2.70 -16.81 18.44
C GLU A 204 -3.40 -16.71 17.07
N VAL A 205 -3.31 -15.56 16.39
CA VAL A 205 -3.85 -15.41 15.03
C VAL A 205 -3.08 -16.29 14.04
N ALA A 206 -1.76 -16.36 14.14
CA ALA A 206 -0.94 -17.21 13.28
C ALA A 206 -1.24 -18.70 13.47
N ASP A 207 -1.54 -19.13 14.70
CA ASP A 207 -1.89 -20.53 15.00
C ASP A 207 -3.27 -20.92 14.46
N ASN A 208 -4.24 -20.00 14.51
CA ASN A 208 -5.64 -20.31 14.18
C ASN A 208 -6.06 -19.90 12.76
N ALA A 209 -5.43 -18.86 12.19
CA ALA A 209 -5.80 -18.27 10.91
C ALA A 209 -4.56 -17.72 10.15
N PRO A 210 -3.54 -18.55 9.86
CA PRO A 210 -2.27 -18.09 9.26
C PRO A 210 -2.46 -17.39 7.92
N HIS A 211 -3.42 -17.83 7.10
CA HIS A 211 -3.71 -17.25 5.79
C HIS A 211 -4.40 -15.88 5.84
N GLY A 212 -4.81 -15.43 7.04
CA GLY A 212 -5.37 -14.11 7.29
C GLY A 212 -4.31 -13.03 7.49
N LEU A 213 -3.02 -13.37 7.52
CA LEU A 213 -1.90 -12.45 7.72
C LEU A 213 -1.19 -12.14 6.40
N LEU A 214 -0.84 -10.87 6.19
CA LEU A 214 0.04 -10.42 5.11
C LEU A 214 1.17 -9.58 5.68
N PHE A 215 2.40 -9.99 5.39
CA PHE A 215 3.60 -9.36 5.89
C PHE A 215 4.17 -8.30 4.94
N SER A 216 5.10 -7.51 5.48
CA SER A 216 5.58 -6.27 4.90
C SER A 216 6.23 -6.46 3.52
N ARG A 217 7.00 -7.53 3.27
CA ARG A 217 7.73 -7.68 2.00
C ARG A 217 6.81 -8.09 0.85
N ARG A 218 5.88 -9.03 1.07
CA ARG A 218 4.83 -9.35 0.10
C ARG A 218 3.96 -8.15 -0.25
N LEU A 219 3.56 -7.37 0.75
CA LEU A 219 2.81 -6.13 0.50
C LEU A 219 3.63 -5.13 -0.33
N ALA A 220 4.91 -4.94 -0.01
CA ALA A 220 5.80 -4.06 -0.76
C ALA A 220 5.94 -4.51 -2.22
N ALA A 221 6.13 -5.81 -2.44
CA ALA A 221 6.28 -6.41 -3.76
C ALA A 221 5.02 -6.15 -4.62
N ALA A 222 3.84 -6.44 -4.08
CA ALA A 222 2.57 -6.18 -4.77
C ALA A 222 2.36 -4.68 -5.04
N THR A 223 2.73 -3.82 -4.08
CA THR A 223 2.63 -2.36 -4.21
C THR A 223 3.54 -1.82 -5.31
N ILE A 224 4.79 -2.27 -5.39
CA ILE A 224 5.74 -1.87 -6.44
C ILE A 224 5.26 -2.33 -7.80
N ALA A 225 4.77 -3.57 -7.91
CA ALA A 225 4.25 -4.11 -9.16
C ALA A 225 3.02 -3.31 -9.64
N ASP A 226 2.07 -3.01 -8.75
CA ASP A 226 0.88 -2.23 -9.10
C ASP A 226 1.24 -0.79 -9.45
N ALA A 227 2.14 -0.19 -8.68
CA ALA A 227 2.60 1.17 -8.91
C ALA A 227 3.38 1.30 -10.23
N ARG A 228 4.23 0.32 -10.59
CA ARG A 228 4.89 0.28 -11.91
C ARG A 228 3.88 0.18 -13.04
N ARG A 229 2.83 -0.64 -12.88
CA ARG A 229 1.78 -0.77 -13.89
C ARG A 229 1.03 0.55 -14.12
N ARG A 230 0.82 1.33 -13.07
CA ARG A 230 0.08 2.61 -13.11
C ARG A 230 0.95 3.80 -13.50
N ILE A 231 2.17 3.85 -12.95
CA ILE A 231 3.15 4.92 -13.06
C ILE A 231 4.53 4.27 -13.35
N PRO A 232 4.82 3.91 -14.62
CA PRO A 232 6.02 3.12 -14.94
C PRO A 232 7.35 3.73 -14.50
N LEU A 233 7.47 5.06 -14.53
CA LEU A 233 8.67 5.77 -14.10
C LEU A 233 8.89 5.78 -12.58
N LEU A 234 7.90 5.42 -11.77
CA LEU A 234 8.06 5.41 -10.31
C LEU A 234 9.00 4.29 -9.86
N TYR A 235 8.89 3.12 -10.51
CA TYR A 235 9.71 1.94 -10.22
C TYR A 235 10.23 1.30 -11.52
N PRO A 236 11.12 1.96 -12.27
CA PRO A 236 11.57 1.44 -13.55
C PRO A 236 12.42 0.17 -13.35
N PRO A 237 12.22 -0.87 -14.18
CA PRO A 237 12.99 -2.11 -14.20
C PRO A 237 14.36 -1.92 -14.86
N LEU A 238 15.06 -0.83 -14.52
CA LEU A 238 16.32 -0.40 -15.14
C LEU A 238 17.47 -0.54 -14.14
N GLY A 239 18.66 -0.88 -14.64
CA GLY A 239 19.88 -0.89 -13.82
C GLY A 239 20.32 0.52 -13.43
N PRO A 240 21.26 0.67 -12.47
CA PRO A 240 21.76 1.98 -12.04
C PRO A 240 22.32 2.86 -13.17
N ALA A 241 23.05 2.26 -14.12
CA ALA A 241 23.62 2.98 -15.26
C ALA A 241 22.52 3.51 -16.20
N ASP A 242 21.51 2.69 -16.51
CA ASP A 242 20.38 3.08 -17.38
C ASP A 242 19.50 4.14 -16.72
N ARG A 243 19.25 4.01 -15.41
CA ARG A 243 18.57 5.00 -14.59
C ARG A 243 19.27 6.36 -14.66
N TYR A 244 20.60 6.37 -14.48
CA TYR A 244 21.40 7.59 -14.60
C TYR A 244 21.30 8.18 -16.01
N LEU A 245 21.50 7.36 -17.04
CA LEU A 245 21.48 7.81 -18.43
C LEU A 245 20.13 8.45 -18.81
N LEU A 246 19.03 7.83 -18.39
CA LEU A 246 17.68 8.34 -18.62
C LEU A 246 17.47 9.70 -17.92
N LEU A 247 17.74 9.79 -16.61
CA LEU A 247 17.55 11.04 -15.86
C LEU A 247 18.47 12.15 -16.37
N HIS A 248 19.74 11.84 -16.66
CA HIS A 248 20.70 12.81 -17.17
C HIS A 248 20.26 13.36 -18.53
N THR A 249 19.77 12.49 -19.42
CA THR A 249 19.29 12.91 -20.74
C THR A 249 18.06 13.81 -20.63
N LEU A 250 17.09 13.46 -19.78
CA LEU A 250 15.90 14.28 -19.54
C LEU A 250 16.27 15.64 -18.92
N LEU A 251 17.19 15.65 -17.95
CA LEU A 251 17.60 16.87 -17.27
C LEU A 251 18.37 17.82 -18.20
N THR A 252 19.37 17.32 -18.93
CA THR A 252 20.21 18.13 -19.84
C THR A 252 19.39 18.75 -20.98
N ASN A 253 18.24 18.16 -21.33
CA ASN A 253 17.37 18.67 -22.38
C ASN A 253 16.10 19.36 -21.87
N SER A 254 15.94 19.59 -20.55
CA SER A 254 14.70 20.13 -19.95
C SER A 254 14.14 21.33 -20.72
N GLN A 255 14.98 22.31 -21.03
CA GLN A 255 14.60 23.55 -21.72
C GLN A 255 14.06 23.35 -23.15
N LYS A 256 14.47 22.26 -23.82
CA LYS A 256 13.98 21.91 -25.16
C LYS A 256 12.70 21.08 -25.09
N LEU A 257 12.56 20.33 -24.01
CA LEU A 257 11.51 19.35 -23.82
C LEU A 257 10.23 19.98 -23.28
N VAL A 258 10.34 20.95 -22.37
CA VAL A 258 9.21 21.65 -21.75
C VAL A 258 9.21 23.14 -22.02
N LYS A 259 8.02 23.73 -22.03
CA LYS A 259 7.86 25.19 -22.00
C LYS A 259 8.48 25.75 -20.70
N ALA A 260 8.99 26.98 -20.78
CA ALA A 260 9.67 27.64 -19.67
C ALA A 260 8.83 27.70 -18.38
N ASP A 261 7.50 27.85 -18.48
CA ASP A 261 6.58 27.88 -17.34
C ASP A 261 6.40 26.51 -16.64
N LYS A 262 6.84 25.42 -17.28
CA LYS A 262 6.76 24.04 -16.77
C LYS A 262 8.13 23.44 -16.43
N GLU A 263 9.22 24.14 -16.72
CA GLU A 263 10.58 23.64 -16.47
C GLU A 263 10.82 23.35 -14.98
N GLY A 264 10.38 24.23 -14.08
CA GLY A 264 10.51 24.01 -12.64
C GLY A 264 9.84 22.71 -12.17
N GLN A 265 8.62 22.44 -12.62
CA GLN A 265 7.84 21.22 -12.31
C GLN A 265 8.54 19.97 -12.84
N PHE A 266 9.04 20.05 -14.07
CA PHE A 266 9.74 18.96 -14.73
C PHE A 266 11.04 18.60 -13.99
N VAL A 267 11.87 19.59 -13.69
CA VAL A 267 13.13 19.39 -12.95
C VAL A 267 12.87 18.88 -11.53
N ALA A 268 11.85 19.39 -10.84
CA ALA A 268 11.46 18.89 -9.52
C ALA A 268 11.05 17.40 -9.57
N SER A 269 10.30 17.01 -10.61
CA SER A 269 9.90 15.62 -10.84
C SER A 269 11.12 14.72 -11.08
N LEU A 270 12.08 15.14 -11.90
CA LEU A 270 13.32 14.38 -12.13
C LEU A 270 14.16 14.21 -10.86
N LYS A 271 14.25 15.25 -10.03
CA LYS A 271 14.96 15.17 -8.73
C LYS A 271 14.28 14.19 -7.77
N TYR A 272 12.95 14.19 -7.73
CA TYR A 272 12.18 13.22 -6.95
C TYR A 272 12.42 11.78 -7.43
N LEU A 273 12.35 11.55 -8.75
CA LEU A 273 12.62 10.24 -9.34
C LEU A 273 14.06 9.79 -9.06
N SER A 274 15.05 10.68 -9.21
CA SER A 274 16.45 10.40 -8.88
C SER A 274 16.61 9.93 -7.43
N SER A 275 15.96 10.62 -6.50
CA SER A 275 16.03 10.29 -5.07
C SER A 275 15.35 8.96 -4.76
N THR A 276 14.22 8.69 -5.42
CA THR A 276 13.45 7.44 -5.32
C THR A 276 14.26 6.28 -5.86
N TRP A 277 14.80 6.38 -7.07
CA TRP A 277 15.51 5.30 -7.74
C TRP A 277 16.83 4.93 -7.05
N ALA A 278 17.47 5.89 -6.38
CA ALA A 278 18.69 5.65 -5.61
C ALA A 278 18.44 4.90 -4.30
N GLN A 279 17.24 5.05 -3.69
CA GLN A 279 16.96 4.54 -2.35
C GLN A 279 15.99 3.35 -2.32
N THR A 280 15.18 3.16 -3.35
CA THR A 280 14.07 2.18 -3.36
C THR A 280 14.53 0.77 -2.97
N GLU A 281 15.60 0.28 -3.58
CA GLU A 281 16.06 -1.09 -3.33
C GLU A 281 16.44 -1.30 -1.86
N TRP A 282 17.23 -0.39 -1.30
CA TRP A 282 17.62 -0.46 0.11
C TRP A 282 16.42 -0.31 1.04
N LEU A 283 15.54 0.67 0.79
CA LEU A 283 14.38 0.93 1.65
C LEU A 283 13.36 -0.21 1.65
N VAL A 284 13.11 -0.83 0.51
CA VAL A 284 12.19 -1.97 0.43
C VAL A 284 12.82 -3.20 1.07
N GLN A 285 14.12 -3.41 0.88
CA GLN A 285 14.87 -4.48 1.55
C GLN A 285 14.83 -4.34 3.08
N SER A 286 15.07 -3.13 3.60
CA SER A 286 15.17 -2.87 5.04
C SER A 286 13.82 -2.63 5.70
N ARG A 287 12.83 -2.01 5.04
CA ARG A 287 11.57 -1.57 5.65
C ARG A 287 10.30 -2.15 5.01
N GLY A 288 10.44 -2.97 3.96
CA GLY A 288 9.31 -3.57 3.25
C GLY A 288 8.29 -2.53 2.79
N ALA A 289 7.03 -2.73 3.14
CA ALA A 289 5.91 -1.88 2.73
C ALA A 289 6.09 -0.43 3.20
N MET A 290 6.64 -0.22 4.40
CA MET A 290 6.95 1.14 4.87
C MET A 290 7.99 1.86 3.98
N GLY A 291 8.87 1.11 3.31
CA GLY A 291 9.82 1.66 2.34
C GLY A 291 9.16 2.27 1.10
N THR A 292 7.93 1.86 0.78
CA THR A 292 7.17 2.37 -0.38
C THR A 292 6.43 3.69 -0.09
N THR A 293 6.35 4.12 1.18
CA THR A 293 5.51 5.26 1.60
C THR A 293 6.05 6.62 1.13
N ALA A 294 7.31 6.94 1.47
CA ALA A 294 7.96 8.20 1.13
C ALA A 294 8.43 8.26 -0.34
N PHE A 295 8.70 7.10 -0.94
CA PHE A 295 9.30 6.97 -2.28
C PHE A 295 8.35 6.25 -3.26
N GLY A 296 7.05 6.51 -3.07
CA GLY A 296 5.97 6.04 -3.93
C GLY A 296 5.03 7.18 -4.31
N VAL A 297 3.77 6.85 -4.62
CA VAL A 297 2.83 7.88 -5.12
C VAL A 297 2.54 8.99 -4.10
N GLY A 298 2.63 8.71 -2.80
CA GLY A 298 2.49 9.74 -1.75
C GLY A 298 3.57 10.80 -1.82
N GLY A 299 4.84 10.39 -1.96
CA GLY A 299 5.96 11.32 -2.13
C GLY A 299 5.90 12.12 -3.44
N LEU A 300 5.51 11.46 -4.53
CA LEU A 300 5.29 12.14 -5.82
C LEU A 300 4.18 13.19 -5.70
N SER A 301 3.06 12.83 -5.05
CA SER A 301 1.93 13.73 -4.82
C SER A 301 2.32 14.91 -3.93
N ALA A 302 3.11 14.67 -2.88
CA ALA A 302 3.63 15.72 -2.02
C ALA A 302 4.50 16.73 -2.77
N MET A 303 5.43 16.25 -3.59
CA MET A 303 6.28 17.09 -4.41
C MET A 303 5.44 17.94 -5.39
N LEU A 304 4.48 17.33 -6.07
CA LEU A 304 3.58 18.04 -6.98
C LEU A 304 2.76 19.11 -6.24
N PHE A 305 2.21 18.76 -5.08
CA PHE A 305 1.39 19.66 -4.28
C PHE A 305 2.18 20.87 -3.78
N GLU A 306 3.38 20.63 -3.23
CA GLU A 306 4.28 21.68 -2.76
C GLU A 306 4.67 22.63 -3.90
N HIS A 307 5.02 22.10 -5.07
CA HIS A 307 5.41 22.92 -6.21
C HIS A 307 4.25 23.76 -6.76
N LEU A 308 3.01 23.25 -6.69
CA LEU A 308 1.83 23.96 -7.21
C LEU A 308 1.27 24.99 -6.23
N THR A 309 1.38 24.75 -4.93
CA THR A 309 0.73 25.58 -3.89
C THR A 309 1.70 26.38 -3.03
N GLY A 310 2.99 26.02 -3.04
CA GLY A 310 3.98 26.52 -2.09
C GLY A 310 3.80 25.97 -0.67
N ARG A 311 2.90 25.01 -0.44
CA ARG A 311 2.62 24.42 0.87
C ARG A 311 3.19 23.02 0.99
N ASP A 312 3.95 22.79 2.05
CA ASP A 312 4.45 21.46 2.40
C ASP A 312 3.39 20.68 3.19
N LEU A 313 2.83 19.64 2.56
CA LEU A 313 1.92 18.65 3.17
C LEU A 313 2.49 17.23 3.04
N ARG A 314 3.81 17.09 3.15
CA ARG A 314 4.50 15.81 2.88
C ARG A 314 3.99 14.68 3.77
N LEU A 315 3.84 14.90 5.07
CA LEU A 315 3.44 13.83 6.01
C LEU A 315 2.01 13.34 5.73
N GLU A 316 1.11 14.28 5.47
CA GLU A 316 -0.29 14.01 5.18
C GLU A 316 -0.45 13.28 3.83
N LEU A 317 0.31 13.68 2.82
CA LEU A 317 0.29 13.03 1.50
C LEU A 317 1.03 11.68 1.47
N TRP A 318 2.01 11.48 2.35
CA TRP A 318 2.57 10.13 2.59
C TRP A 318 1.55 9.22 3.26
N GLY A 319 0.84 9.74 4.28
CA GLY A 319 -0.23 9.04 4.97
C GLY A 319 -1.43 8.70 4.08
N ALA A 320 -1.79 9.57 3.13
CA ALA A 320 -2.79 9.26 2.11
C ALA A 320 -2.24 8.27 1.06
N GLY A 321 -1.01 8.46 0.62
CA GLY A 321 -0.40 7.64 -0.43
C GLY A 321 -0.18 6.18 -0.06
N LEU A 322 0.16 5.89 1.20
CA LEU A 322 0.24 4.50 1.66
C LEU A 322 -1.14 3.82 1.62
N LYS A 323 -2.22 4.52 2.03
CA LYS A 323 -3.59 3.97 1.99
C LYS A 323 -3.99 3.65 0.56
N VAL A 324 -3.82 4.61 -0.34
CA VAL A 324 -4.19 4.47 -1.76
C VAL A 324 -3.39 3.36 -2.44
N SER A 325 -2.07 3.34 -2.26
CA SER A 325 -1.21 2.38 -2.96
C SER A 325 -1.37 0.95 -2.43
N TRP A 326 -1.46 0.76 -1.12
CA TRP A 326 -1.71 -0.57 -0.53
C TRP A 326 -3.11 -1.07 -0.85
N ALA A 327 -4.13 -0.20 -0.76
CA ALA A 327 -5.50 -0.59 -1.11
C ALA A 327 -5.58 -1.08 -2.56
N ALA A 328 -4.96 -0.34 -3.48
CA ALA A 328 -4.90 -0.69 -4.90
C ALA A 328 -4.16 -2.00 -5.18
N ALA A 329 -3.01 -2.21 -4.53
CA ALA A 329 -2.23 -3.44 -4.64
C ALA A 329 -3.02 -4.68 -4.17
N LEU A 330 -3.90 -4.49 -3.18
CA LEU A 330 -4.76 -5.53 -2.63
C LEU A 330 -6.13 -5.65 -3.35
N GLY A 331 -6.38 -4.85 -4.39
CA GLY A 331 -7.68 -4.83 -5.08
C GLY A 331 -8.85 -4.40 -4.17
N SER A 332 -8.58 -3.51 -3.22
CA SER A 332 -9.51 -3.06 -2.18
C SER A 332 -9.76 -1.55 -2.26
N HIS A 333 -10.88 -1.08 -1.68
CA HIS A 333 -11.17 0.34 -1.60
C HIS A 333 -10.42 0.99 -0.44
N ALA A 334 -9.75 2.12 -0.65
CA ALA A 334 -9.14 2.85 0.46
C ALA A 334 -10.22 3.58 1.27
N PHE A 335 -10.15 3.46 2.60
CA PHE A 335 -11.04 4.16 3.52
C PHE A 335 -10.25 5.25 4.26
N PRO A 336 -10.44 6.55 3.94
CA PRO A 336 -9.74 7.65 4.59
C PRO A 336 -10.13 7.79 6.06
N TYR A 337 -9.19 8.27 6.88
CA TYR A 337 -9.52 8.66 8.24
C TYR A 337 -10.27 9.99 8.26
N LYS A 338 -11.28 10.07 9.12
CA LYS A 338 -11.98 11.30 9.46
C LYS A 338 -12.17 11.35 10.96
N SER A 339 -11.72 12.44 11.57
CA SER A 339 -11.91 12.61 13.01
C SER A 339 -13.33 13.09 13.31
N ASP A 340 -13.98 12.48 14.30
CA ASP A 340 -15.19 13.02 14.91
C ASP A 340 -14.79 14.16 15.87
N GLY A 341 -15.14 15.41 15.53
CA GLY A 341 -14.91 16.56 16.42
C GLY A 341 -13.56 17.27 16.30
N HIS A 342 -12.68 16.84 15.38
CA HIS A 342 -11.48 17.59 14.98
C HIS A 342 -11.53 17.92 13.49
N ASP A 343 -10.88 19.01 13.08
CA ASP A 343 -10.88 19.53 11.71
C ASP A 343 -10.02 18.71 10.71
N TYR A 344 -9.53 17.53 11.10
CA TYR A 344 -8.69 16.69 10.24
C TYR A 344 -9.51 15.63 9.49
N ASP A 345 -9.47 15.72 8.16
CA ASP A 345 -10.15 14.83 7.22
C ASP A 345 -9.18 14.49 6.07
N GLU A 346 -8.86 13.20 5.92
CA GLU A 346 -7.93 12.74 4.88
C GLU A 346 -8.58 12.54 3.52
N THR A 347 -9.91 12.68 3.42
CA THR A 347 -10.67 12.38 2.19
C THR A 347 -10.10 13.13 0.98
N ALA A 348 -9.90 14.45 1.12
CA ALA A 348 -9.40 15.29 0.05
C ALA A 348 -7.97 14.89 -0.39
N LEU A 349 -7.13 14.50 0.56
CA LEU A 349 -5.76 14.06 0.28
C LEU A 349 -5.76 12.69 -0.42
N CYS A 350 -6.59 11.76 0.02
CA CYS A 350 -6.75 10.46 -0.62
C CYS A 350 -7.31 10.58 -2.04
N ASP A 351 -8.29 11.45 -2.27
CA ASP A 351 -8.84 11.74 -3.60
C ASP A 351 -7.76 12.32 -4.54
N PHE A 352 -6.94 13.24 -4.03
CA PHE A 352 -5.83 13.81 -4.79
C PHE A 352 -4.79 12.73 -5.16
N VAL A 353 -4.34 11.93 -4.18
CA VAL A 353 -3.35 10.87 -4.45
C VAL A 353 -3.92 9.79 -5.38
N ALA A 354 -5.19 9.40 -5.23
CA ALA A 354 -5.86 8.46 -6.13
C ALA A 354 -5.95 8.99 -7.56
N SER A 355 -6.10 10.31 -7.73
CA SER A 355 -6.10 10.97 -9.04
C SER A 355 -4.71 10.97 -9.69
N VAL A 356 -3.64 11.10 -8.89
CA VAL A 356 -2.25 10.95 -9.37
C VAL A 356 -1.95 9.48 -9.72
N TYR A 357 -2.48 8.55 -8.93
CA TYR A 357 -2.18 7.12 -9.02
C TYR A 357 -3.01 6.37 -10.08
N SER A 358 -4.15 6.92 -10.49
CA SER A 358 -5.00 6.34 -11.54
C SER A 358 -4.66 6.98 -12.88
N PRO A 359 -4.13 6.23 -13.87
CA PRO A 359 -3.76 6.82 -15.15
C PRO A 359 -4.98 7.31 -15.93
N ILE A 360 -4.92 8.55 -16.41
CA ILE A 360 -5.90 9.12 -17.34
C ILE A 360 -5.55 8.65 -18.76
N GLN A 361 -5.96 7.44 -19.13
CA GLN A 361 -5.94 7.03 -20.54
C GLN A 361 -7.30 6.47 -20.95
N ASN A 362 -7.88 7.09 -21.99
CA ASN A 362 -9.17 6.75 -22.60
C ASN A 362 -10.36 6.77 -21.65
N LEU A 363 -10.66 7.95 -21.10
CA LEU A 363 -12.01 8.26 -20.70
C LEU A 363 -12.95 8.18 -21.93
N LYS A 364 -13.48 7.00 -22.24
CA LYS A 364 -14.92 6.94 -22.48
C LYS A 364 -15.51 7.34 -21.13
N ILE A 365 -15.72 8.65 -20.94
CA ILE A 365 -16.41 9.18 -19.77
C ILE A 365 -17.79 8.55 -19.82
N SER A 366 -17.98 7.42 -19.15
CA SER A 366 -19.30 7.04 -18.72
C SER A 366 -19.70 8.12 -17.74
N THR A 367 -20.41 9.13 -18.25
CA THR A 367 -21.08 10.11 -17.42
C THR A 367 -22.07 9.33 -16.59
N VAL A 368 -21.65 8.91 -15.39
CA VAL A 368 -22.58 8.40 -14.39
C VAL A 368 -23.56 9.54 -14.16
N PRO A 369 -24.87 9.35 -14.41
CA PRO A 369 -25.84 10.42 -14.24
C PRO A 369 -25.74 11.00 -12.82
N PRO A 370 -25.89 12.32 -12.63
CA PRO A 370 -25.84 12.93 -11.30
C PRO A 370 -26.74 12.25 -10.26
N LEU A 371 -27.88 11.70 -10.71
CA LEU A 371 -28.81 10.93 -9.88
C LEU A 371 -28.17 9.66 -9.28
N ALA A 372 -27.37 8.93 -10.08
CA ALA A 372 -26.63 7.76 -9.63
C ALA A 372 -25.53 8.13 -8.63
N LEU A 373 -24.85 9.26 -8.82
CA LEU A 373 -23.87 9.77 -7.85
C LEU A 373 -24.51 10.12 -6.50
N THR A 374 -25.70 10.75 -6.52
CA THR A 374 -26.45 11.04 -5.29
C THR A 374 -26.90 9.76 -4.58
N ALA A 375 -27.38 8.77 -5.33
CA ALA A 375 -27.78 7.48 -4.75
C ALA A 375 -26.60 6.77 -4.07
N ILE A 376 -25.43 6.76 -4.71
CA ILE A 376 -24.19 6.17 -4.17
C ILE A 376 -23.75 6.85 -2.87
N ALA A 377 -24.03 8.14 -2.70
CA ALA A 377 -23.69 8.89 -1.50
C ALA A 377 -24.59 8.57 -0.28
N ASP A 378 -25.70 7.87 -0.49
CA ASP A 378 -26.75 7.61 0.51
C ASP A 378 -26.79 6.16 1.01
N ILE A 379 -25.72 5.37 0.83
CA ILE A 379 -25.68 3.98 1.32
C ILE A 379 -25.63 3.99 2.85
N LEU A 380 -26.54 3.27 3.49
CA LEU A 380 -26.60 3.17 4.96
C LEU A 380 -25.70 2.04 5.47
N ALA A 381 -24.94 2.32 6.51
CA ALA A 381 -24.17 1.33 7.24
C ALA A 381 -24.56 1.35 8.73
N ILE A 382 -24.40 0.20 9.37
CA ILE A 382 -24.70 0.04 10.79
C ILE A 382 -23.49 0.49 11.59
N ASN A 383 -23.69 1.49 12.46
CA ASN A 383 -22.69 2.02 13.36
C ASN A 383 -23.24 1.99 14.80
N ASN A 384 -23.38 0.79 15.34
CA ASN A 384 -23.93 0.56 16.68
C ASN A 384 -23.22 -0.61 17.38
N ASN A 385 -23.71 -1.01 18.56
CA ASN A 385 -23.10 -2.05 19.40
C ASN A 385 -23.83 -3.41 19.32
N VAL A 386 -24.39 -3.79 18.16
CA VAL A 386 -24.90 -5.17 17.96
C VAL A 386 -23.73 -6.16 18.10
N PRO A 387 -23.88 -7.37 18.67
CA PRO A 387 -22.78 -8.34 18.75
C PRO A 387 -22.09 -8.54 17.38
N VAL A 388 -20.77 -8.29 17.31
CA VAL A 388 -20.07 -8.18 16.02
C VAL A 388 -19.96 -9.52 15.29
N ILE A 389 -19.86 -10.62 16.05
CA ILE A 389 -19.73 -11.97 15.49
C ILE A 389 -21.06 -12.38 14.86
N ASP A 390 -22.16 -12.25 15.59
CA ASP A 390 -23.51 -12.50 15.07
C ASP A 390 -23.82 -11.62 13.84
N PHE A 391 -23.38 -10.35 13.89
CA PHE A 391 -23.49 -9.45 12.75
C PHE A 391 -22.68 -9.95 11.55
N ALA A 392 -21.43 -10.35 11.74
CA ALA A 392 -20.59 -10.86 10.68
C ALA A 392 -21.17 -12.16 10.08
N GLU A 393 -21.72 -13.07 10.88
CA GLU A 393 -22.38 -14.29 10.41
C GLU A 393 -23.67 -13.98 9.63
N GLY A 394 -24.56 -13.18 10.22
CA GLY A 394 -25.91 -12.92 9.72
C GLY A 394 -25.99 -11.91 8.58
N PHE A 395 -25.08 -10.93 8.51
CA PHE A 395 -25.11 -9.83 7.53
C PHE A 395 -24.41 -10.18 6.21
N SER A 396 -24.65 -11.41 5.74
CA SER A 396 -24.12 -12.00 4.49
C SER A 396 -25.24 -12.37 3.50
N THR A 397 -26.39 -11.70 3.57
CA THR A 397 -27.59 -12.04 2.80
C THR A 397 -27.39 -11.93 1.28
N ALA A 398 -28.25 -12.63 0.51
CA ALA A 398 -28.24 -12.61 -0.95
C ALA A 398 -28.46 -11.21 -1.57
N THR A 399 -29.02 -10.27 -0.83
CA THR A 399 -29.23 -8.89 -1.29
C THR A 399 -28.00 -8.02 -1.08
N ILE A 400 -27.29 -8.17 0.05
CA ILE A 400 -26.00 -7.51 0.27
C ILE A 400 -25.00 -7.99 -0.79
N SER A 401 -24.99 -9.29 -1.08
CA SER A 401 -24.20 -9.87 -2.16
C SER A 401 -24.58 -9.29 -3.54
N ARG A 402 -25.86 -8.96 -3.76
CA ARG A 402 -26.32 -8.29 -4.99
C ARG A 402 -25.83 -6.85 -5.07
N LEU A 403 -25.93 -6.06 -4.01
CA LEU A 403 -25.37 -4.70 -3.98
C LEU A 403 -23.86 -4.73 -4.23
N ARG A 404 -23.12 -5.60 -3.54
CA ARG A 404 -21.66 -5.76 -3.70
C ARG A 404 -21.29 -6.09 -5.14
N LYS A 405 -21.97 -7.06 -5.76
CA LYS A 405 -21.80 -7.40 -7.18
C LYS A 405 -22.15 -6.22 -8.10
N PHE A 406 -23.19 -5.47 -7.77
CA PHE A 406 -23.60 -4.32 -8.57
C PHE A 406 -22.59 -3.17 -8.49
N ILE A 407 -22.06 -2.87 -7.29
CA ILE A 407 -20.95 -1.90 -7.08
C ILE A 407 -19.69 -2.34 -7.84
N LEU A 408 -19.33 -3.63 -7.77
CA LEU A 408 -18.20 -4.20 -8.52
C LEU A 408 -18.39 -4.12 -10.04
N ASN A 409 -19.63 -4.10 -10.53
CA ASN A 409 -19.93 -3.98 -11.95
C ASN A 409 -19.97 -2.52 -12.41
N ILE A 410 -20.42 -1.59 -11.56
CA ILE A 410 -20.38 -0.14 -11.83
C ILE A 410 -18.96 0.35 -12.04
N SER A 411 -18.00 -0.16 -11.27
CA SER A 411 -16.59 0.22 -11.45
C SER A 411 -16.01 -0.29 -12.78
N LYS A 412 -16.66 -1.27 -13.42
CA LYS A 412 -16.18 -1.93 -14.65
C LYS A 412 -16.90 -1.49 -15.92
N GLU A 413 -18.18 -1.09 -15.87
CA GLU A 413 -19.00 -0.73 -17.04
C GLU A 413 -20.03 0.39 -16.77
N SER A 414 -20.42 1.15 -17.83
CA SER A 414 -21.54 2.11 -17.80
C SER A 414 -22.83 1.42 -17.37
N SER A 415 -23.20 1.59 -16.11
CA SER A 415 -24.41 0.99 -15.55
C SER A 415 -25.61 1.93 -15.71
N ASP A 416 -26.79 1.35 -15.89
CA ASP A 416 -28.07 2.06 -15.84
C ASP A 416 -28.30 2.66 -14.44
N ALA A 417 -28.54 3.98 -14.39
CA ALA A 417 -28.65 4.74 -13.15
C ALA A 417 -29.89 4.39 -12.34
N GLU A 418 -31.00 4.04 -13.00
CA GLU A 418 -32.24 3.63 -12.32
C GLU A 418 -32.07 2.29 -11.59
N SER A 419 -31.37 1.35 -12.24
CA SER A 419 -31.01 0.06 -11.64
C SER A 419 -30.14 0.21 -10.39
N LEU A 420 -29.18 1.15 -10.40
CA LEU A 420 -28.35 1.47 -9.22
C LEU A 420 -29.18 2.03 -8.08
N GLU A 421 -30.00 3.04 -8.37
CA GLU A 421 -30.81 3.68 -7.36
C GLU A 421 -31.77 2.68 -6.70
N SER A 422 -32.39 1.81 -7.50
CA SER A 422 -33.24 0.73 -7.00
C SER A 422 -32.48 -0.24 -6.09
N ALA A 423 -31.26 -0.65 -6.48
CA ALA A 423 -30.42 -1.53 -5.67
C ALA A 423 -30.05 -0.90 -4.33
N ILE A 424 -29.67 0.39 -4.32
CA ILE A 424 -29.32 1.12 -3.09
C ILE A 424 -30.56 1.32 -2.20
N ARG A 425 -31.72 1.69 -2.76
CA ARG A 425 -32.96 1.80 -1.99
C ARG A 425 -33.36 0.47 -1.35
N SER A 426 -33.22 -0.65 -2.10
CA SER A 426 -33.48 -2.00 -1.58
C SER A 426 -32.53 -2.34 -0.43
N PHE A 427 -31.23 -2.06 -0.60
CA PHE A 427 -30.22 -2.28 0.43
C PHE A 427 -30.50 -1.45 1.68
N ASN A 428 -30.73 -0.15 1.54
CA ASN A 428 -31.05 0.75 2.66
C ASN A 428 -32.30 0.31 3.42
N ARG A 429 -33.28 -0.29 2.72
CA ARG A 429 -34.47 -0.87 3.37
C ARG A 429 -34.10 -2.08 4.23
N GLU A 430 -33.22 -2.96 3.77
CA GLU A 430 -32.73 -4.08 4.57
C GLU A 430 -31.89 -3.60 5.77
N VAL A 431 -30.99 -2.64 5.57
CA VAL A 431 -30.22 -2.05 6.68
C VAL A 431 -31.15 -1.48 7.75
N ARG A 432 -32.21 -0.75 7.33
CA ARG A 432 -33.23 -0.24 8.25
C ARG A 432 -34.02 -1.36 8.93
N HIS A 433 -34.30 -2.45 8.23
CA HIS A 433 -34.95 -3.61 8.85
C HIS A 433 -34.12 -4.18 10.01
N TYR A 434 -32.78 -4.19 9.89
CA TYR A 434 -31.88 -4.59 10.97
C TYR A 434 -31.73 -3.52 12.06
N GLU A 435 -31.61 -2.24 11.71
CA GLU A 435 -31.56 -1.12 12.66
C GLU A 435 -32.31 0.09 12.11
N ASN A 436 -33.43 0.45 12.76
CA ASN A 436 -34.28 1.55 12.34
C ASN A 436 -33.90 2.90 12.96
N ARG A 437 -33.04 2.93 13.98
CA ARG A 437 -32.69 4.18 14.66
C ARG A 437 -31.61 4.96 13.92
N ALA A 438 -31.92 6.22 13.60
CA ALA A 438 -31.04 7.09 12.84
C ALA A 438 -29.70 7.40 13.55
N ASP A 439 -29.67 7.43 14.89
CA ASP A 439 -28.45 7.64 15.70
C ASP A 439 -27.48 6.45 15.68
N ARG A 440 -27.92 5.31 15.13
CA ARG A 440 -27.18 4.04 15.05
C ARG A 440 -26.81 3.63 13.63
N LEU A 441 -27.15 4.50 12.68
CA LEU A 441 -26.83 4.36 11.28
C LEU A 441 -25.85 5.46 10.87
N GLN A 442 -25.06 5.17 9.86
CA GLN A 442 -24.14 6.11 9.24
C GLN A 442 -24.33 6.06 7.74
N ARG A 443 -24.14 7.18 7.03
CA ARG A 443 -24.08 7.16 5.58
C ARG A 443 -22.66 6.89 5.16
N VAL A 444 -22.48 5.97 4.23
CA VAL A 444 -21.20 5.74 3.57
C VAL A 444 -21.36 6.17 2.14
N ASP A 445 -20.57 7.16 1.79
CA ASP A 445 -20.47 7.67 0.45
C ASP A 445 -19.30 6.97 -0.23
N ILE A 446 -19.62 6.15 -1.22
CA ILE A 446 -18.62 5.44 -2.01
C ILE A 446 -18.40 6.14 -3.36
N VAL A 447 -18.82 7.41 -3.57
CA VAL A 447 -18.63 8.17 -4.82
C VAL A 447 -17.16 8.30 -5.21
N GLY A 448 -16.22 8.20 -4.26
CA GLY A 448 -14.80 8.09 -4.56
C GLY A 448 -14.40 6.81 -5.33
N LEU A 449 -15.30 5.82 -5.45
CA LEU A 449 -15.24 4.72 -6.44
C LEU A 449 -15.22 5.20 -7.89
N LEU A 450 -15.68 6.41 -8.13
CA LEU A 450 -15.81 6.96 -9.46
C LEU A 450 -14.83 8.12 -9.63
N ALA A 451 -13.69 8.12 -8.94
CA ALA A 451 -12.69 9.20 -9.03
C ALA A 451 -12.32 9.56 -10.48
N GLY A 452 -12.28 8.58 -11.39
CA GLY A 452 -12.13 8.82 -12.83
C GLY A 452 -13.28 9.62 -13.47
N VAL A 453 -14.50 9.50 -12.95
CA VAL A 453 -15.71 10.22 -13.37
C VAL A 453 -15.85 11.55 -12.62
N ALA A 454 -15.52 11.65 -11.33
CA ALA A 454 -15.64 12.88 -10.55
C ALA A 454 -14.71 14.00 -11.06
N VAL A 455 -13.50 13.62 -11.48
CA VAL A 455 -12.56 14.53 -12.18
C VAL A 455 -13.09 14.94 -13.56
N ALA A 456 -13.75 14.02 -14.29
CA ALA A 456 -14.31 14.28 -15.61
C ALA A 456 -15.66 15.03 -15.61
N SER A 457 -16.39 15.00 -14.49
CA SER A 457 -17.73 15.60 -14.32
C SER A 457 -17.74 16.88 -13.48
N GLY A 458 -16.57 17.32 -12.97
CA GLY A 458 -16.46 18.53 -12.16
C GLY A 458 -17.05 18.42 -10.74
N VAL A 459 -17.30 17.19 -10.27
CA VAL A 459 -17.89 16.90 -8.94
C VAL A 459 -16.81 16.86 -7.83
N VAL A 460 -15.60 17.32 -8.14
CA VAL A 460 -14.53 17.46 -7.13
C VAL A 460 -14.95 18.49 -6.09
N VAL A 461 -15.10 18.04 -4.84
CA VAL A 461 -15.60 18.85 -3.71
C VAL A 461 -14.62 19.95 -3.28
N ASN A 462 -13.37 19.90 -3.75
CA ASN A 462 -12.35 20.92 -3.47
C ASN A 462 -11.84 21.59 -4.77
N PRO A 463 -12.02 22.91 -4.95
CA PRO A 463 -11.58 23.68 -6.12
C PRO A 463 -10.08 23.55 -6.41
N ASP A 464 -9.24 23.37 -5.39
CA ASP A 464 -7.79 23.25 -5.56
C ASP A 464 -7.41 21.88 -6.13
N ILE A 465 -8.09 20.81 -5.72
CA ILE A 465 -7.91 19.45 -6.28
C ILE A 465 -8.42 19.39 -7.72
N ALA A 466 -9.56 20.04 -8.01
CA ALA A 466 -10.14 20.12 -9.34
C ALA A 466 -9.18 20.80 -10.35
N ARG A 467 -8.39 21.77 -9.87
CA ARG A 467 -7.36 22.46 -10.66
C ARG A 467 -6.09 21.64 -10.86
N MET A 468 -5.80 20.67 -9.98
CA MET A 468 -4.55 19.90 -9.97
C MET A 468 -4.66 18.51 -10.62
N ALA A 469 -5.83 17.89 -10.61
CA ALA A 469 -6.08 16.58 -11.23
C ALA A 469 -5.72 16.51 -12.75
N PRO A 470 -5.95 17.56 -13.56
CA PRO A 470 -5.53 17.56 -14.97
C PRO A 470 -4.01 17.66 -15.19
N LEU A 471 -3.18 17.88 -14.15
CA LEU A 471 -1.74 18.18 -14.31
C LEU A 471 -0.82 16.99 -13.99
N ALA A 472 -1.21 16.08 -13.09
CA ALA A 472 -0.35 14.96 -12.67
C ALA A 472 -0.19 13.87 -13.74
N ALA A 473 -1.29 13.50 -14.42
CA ALA A 473 -1.29 12.49 -15.47
C ALA A 473 -0.55 12.90 -16.76
N PRO A 474 -0.68 14.15 -17.28
CA PRO A 474 0.08 14.54 -18.46
C PRO A 474 1.57 14.67 -18.16
N ILE A 475 2.03 15.15 -17.00
CA ILE A 475 3.48 15.29 -16.74
C ILE A 475 4.22 13.95 -16.86
N LEU A 476 3.62 12.86 -16.37
CA LEU A 476 4.25 11.55 -16.37
C LEU A 476 4.14 10.82 -17.72
N GLY A 477 2.98 10.93 -18.39
CA GLY A 477 2.81 10.49 -19.78
C GLY A 477 3.66 11.28 -20.78
N PHE A 478 3.91 12.55 -20.48
CA PHE A 478 4.77 13.46 -21.24
C PHE A 478 6.26 13.18 -20.99
N LEU A 479 6.68 12.92 -19.75
CA LEU A 479 8.01 12.41 -19.41
C LEU A 479 8.31 11.10 -20.14
N LEU A 480 7.31 10.19 -20.18
CA LEU A 480 7.38 8.94 -20.94
C LEU A 480 7.50 9.21 -22.45
N GLY A 481 6.64 10.06 -23.03
CA GLY A 481 6.68 10.42 -24.45
C GLY A 481 8.01 11.02 -24.90
N ILE A 482 8.58 11.90 -24.07
CA ILE A 482 9.89 12.49 -24.33
C ILE A 482 11.03 11.48 -24.17
N ALA A 483 10.97 10.63 -23.13
CA ALA A 483 11.95 9.57 -22.95
C ALA A 483 11.99 8.62 -24.17
N ILE A 484 10.83 8.33 -24.75
CA ILE A 484 10.68 7.52 -25.96
C ILE A 484 11.38 8.16 -27.18
N ASP A 485 11.23 9.48 -27.35
CA ASP A 485 11.76 10.16 -28.55
C ASP A 485 13.28 10.44 -28.48
N GLU A 486 13.83 10.68 -27.28
CA GLU A 486 15.21 11.15 -27.10
C GLU A 486 16.20 10.08 -26.62
N ALA A 487 15.78 9.11 -25.79
CA ALA A 487 16.71 8.09 -25.26
C ALA A 487 17.31 7.14 -26.32
N PRO A 488 16.57 6.69 -27.37
CA PRO A 488 17.12 5.77 -28.37
C PRO A 488 18.13 6.41 -29.34
N ARG A 489 18.11 7.74 -29.52
CA ARG A 489 18.79 8.41 -30.65
C ARG A 489 20.29 8.69 -30.45
N ARG A 490 20.85 8.44 -29.25
CA ARG A 490 22.20 8.93 -28.92
C ARG A 490 23.17 7.94 -28.29
N TYR A 491 22.75 6.77 -27.82
CA TYR A 491 23.63 5.88 -27.06
C TYR A 491 23.51 4.41 -27.50
N GLU A 492 24.62 3.83 -27.97
CA GLU A 492 24.78 2.41 -28.37
C GLU A 492 24.58 1.39 -27.22
N GLY A 493 24.14 1.82 -26.04
CA GLY A 493 23.84 0.99 -24.87
C GLY A 493 22.42 1.15 -24.31
N ALA A 494 21.54 1.91 -24.97
CA ALA A 494 20.21 2.24 -24.45
C ALA A 494 19.15 1.13 -24.64
N GLY A 495 19.54 -0.09 -25.02
CA GLY A 495 18.61 -1.19 -25.34
C GLY A 495 17.57 -1.45 -24.25
N ALA A 496 18.00 -1.54 -22.99
CA ALA A 496 17.09 -1.75 -21.86
C ALA A 496 16.11 -0.57 -21.63
N ILE A 497 16.55 0.66 -21.86
CA ILE A 497 15.70 1.86 -21.79
C ILE A 497 14.66 1.82 -22.90
N VAL A 498 15.07 1.51 -24.12
CA VAL A 498 14.18 1.41 -25.29
C VAL A 498 13.16 0.29 -25.11
N ASP A 499 13.60 -0.89 -24.66
CA ASP A 499 12.73 -2.04 -24.39
C ASP A 499 11.74 -1.72 -23.28
N PHE A 500 12.18 -1.07 -22.19
CA PHE A 500 11.29 -0.60 -21.14
C PHE A 500 10.24 0.36 -21.68
N LEU A 501 10.64 1.38 -22.43
CA LEU A 501 9.71 2.38 -22.97
C LEU A 501 8.74 1.78 -23.99
N ASN A 502 9.21 0.87 -24.84
CA ASN A 502 8.37 0.09 -25.76
C ASN A 502 7.41 -0.83 -24.99
N SER A 503 7.84 -1.43 -23.88
CA SER A 503 6.99 -2.26 -23.03
C SER A 503 5.85 -1.44 -22.42
N VAL A 504 6.12 -0.19 -22.02
CA VAL A 504 5.09 0.73 -21.52
C VAL A 504 4.08 1.09 -22.61
N LEU A 505 4.55 1.28 -23.86
CA LEU A 505 3.68 1.59 -25.00
C LEU A 505 2.81 0.42 -25.44
N THR A 506 3.33 -0.81 -25.31
CA THR A 506 2.69 -2.04 -25.80
C THR A 506 1.78 -2.68 -24.75
N CYS A 507 2.16 -2.65 -23.46
CA CYS A 507 1.32 -3.07 -22.34
C CYS A 507 0.32 -1.97 -21.94
N ARG A 508 -0.61 -1.65 -22.85
CA ARG A 508 -1.80 -0.85 -22.54
C ARG A 508 -2.87 -1.68 -21.84
N ASN A 509 -2.53 -2.28 -20.69
CA ASN A 509 -3.56 -2.76 -19.77
C ASN A 509 -4.03 -1.56 -18.96
N ASN A 510 -5.29 -1.14 -19.11
CA ASN A 510 -5.89 -0.10 -18.28
C ASN A 510 -5.98 -0.62 -16.84
N PRO A 511 -5.17 -0.11 -15.89
CA PRO A 511 -5.35 -0.51 -14.50
C PRO A 511 -6.66 0.08 -13.96
N ASP A 512 -7.40 -0.71 -13.18
CA ASP A 512 -8.65 -0.26 -12.55
C ASP A 512 -8.41 0.99 -11.70
N ALA A 513 -9.36 1.94 -11.69
CA ALA A 513 -9.27 3.13 -10.85
C ALA A 513 -9.14 2.73 -9.37
N VAL A 514 -8.41 3.54 -8.58
CA VAL A 514 -8.39 3.34 -7.13
C VAL A 514 -9.58 4.04 -6.50
N LEU A 515 -10.26 3.31 -5.63
CA LEU A 515 -11.61 3.61 -5.20
C LEU A 515 -11.58 4.08 -3.76
N ILE A 516 -12.13 5.26 -3.49
CA ILE A 516 -12.17 5.87 -2.15
C ILE A 516 -13.60 5.79 -1.57
N ALA A 517 -13.72 5.33 -0.32
CA ALA A 517 -15.00 5.29 0.40
C ALA A 517 -14.93 6.13 1.67
N ARG A 518 -15.93 6.97 1.93
CA ARG A 518 -15.97 7.89 3.09
C ARG A 518 -17.27 7.72 3.88
N ALA A 519 -17.25 7.89 5.21
CA ALA A 519 -18.46 7.85 6.02
C ALA A 519 -18.86 9.20 6.62
N ARG A 520 -20.16 9.38 6.89
CA ARG A 520 -20.82 10.62 7.33
C ARG A 520 -21.93 10.32 8.33
N LYS A 521 -22.00 11.07 9.43
CA LYS A 521 -22.97 10.84 10.52
C LYS A 521 -24.36 11.47 10.32
N ASP A 522 -24.56 12.31 9.29
CA ASP A 522 -25.80 13.09 9.14
C ASP A 522 -26.97 12.27 8.55
N VAL A 523 -27.57 11.39 9.34
CA VAL A 523 -28.78 10.64 8.93
C VAL A 523 -30.06 11.45 9.13
N ALA A 524 -30.06 12.44 10.04
CA ALA A 524 -31.25 13.20 10.47
C ALA A 524 -31.97 14.01 9.36
N ALA A 525 -31.36 14.21 8.18
CA ALA A 525 -31.93 15.01 7.10
C ALA A 525 -32.90 14.27 6.17
N LEU A 526 -33.06 12.94 6.29
CA LEU A 526 -34.05 12.18 5.50
C LEU A 526 -35.37 12.11 6.26
N LYS A 527 -36.25 13.10 6.05
CA LYS A 527 -37.68 12.89 6.28
C LYS A 527 -38.18 11.76 5.35
N PRO A 528 -39.14 10.94 5.81
CA PRO A 528 -39.60 9.74 5.10
C PRO A 528 -40.05 9.98 3.67
#